data_AF-A0A1H4EHU3-F1
#
_entry.id   AF-A0A1H4EHU3-F1
#
_cell.length_a   1.000
_cell.length_b   1.000
_cell.length_c   1.000
_cell.angle_alpha   90.00
_cell.angle_beta   90.00
_cell.angle_gamma   90.00
#
_symmetry.space_group_name_H-M   'P 1'
#
loop_
_entity.id
_entity.type
_entity.pdbx_description
1 polymer ?
#
loop_
_entity_poly.entity_id
_entity_poly.type
_entity_poly.pdbx_seq_one_letter_code
_entity_poly.pdbx_strand_id
1 'polypeptide(L)'
;MSKDLSLIFENKPKQWGLRGDPYLWDEMKEAFRGKSFDITPRDLAGEICQYYEKVVGEPLKYYTMVHVKRFDHGGMSSGMVSGEFWICQGIPHLIENFKKIKSGYPVVTLCGSTRFKNEFIEIQKRLTLEGNIVISVGLFGHSGDDEVWDGMDEGAVSKTKEMLDDMHKRKIDLSDSIFVINVGGYIGESTRSEIEYAKAHGKAVRYLES
;
A
#
# COMPACT_ATOMS: atom_id res chain seq x y z
N MET A 1 10.43 14.78 -16.25
CA MET A 1 11.18 13.51 -16.43
C MET A 1 10.18 12.44 -16.81
N SER A 2 10.48 11.63 -17.82
CA SER A 2 9.69 10.42 -18.10
C SER A 2 9.74 9.50 -16.88
N LYS A 3 8.61 8.93 -16.47
CA LYS A 3 8.61 7.86 -15.46
C LYS A 3 9.38 6.67 -16.03
N ASP A 4 10.33 6.12 -15.28
CA ASP A 4 11.06 4.89 -15.63
C ASP A 4 11.10 3.91 -14.44
N LEU A 5 11.42 2.64 -14.71
CA LEU A 5 11.32 1.59 -13.71
C LEU A 5 12.21 1.81 -12.47
N SER A 6 13.21 2.70 -12.47
CA SER A 6 13.97 3.00 -11.25
C SER A 6 13.08 3.57 -10.13
N LEU A 7 11.95 4.19 -10.48
CA LEU A 7 11.01 4.75 -9.49
C LEU A 7 10.40 3.70 -8.56
N ILE A 8 10.30 2.43 -8.99
CA ILE A 8 9.72 1.36 -8.17
C ILE A 8 10.61 1.03 -6.95
N PHE A 9 11.86 1.49 -6.95
CA PHE A 9 12.84 1.28 -5.88
C PHE A 9 12.88 2.41 -4.84
N GLU A 10 12.17 3.52 -5.05
CA GLU A 10 12.17 4.66 -4.12
C GLU A 10 11.46 4.35 -2.80
N ASN A 11 10.36 3.59 -2.87
CA ASN A 11 9.67 3.09 -1.68
C ASN A 11 10.33 1.77 -1.23
N LYS A 12 11.14 1.84 -0.17
CA LYS A 12 11.92 0.72 0.36
C LYS A 12 11.10 -0.10 1.38
N PRO A 13 11.35 -1.42 1.49
CA PRO A 13 10.77 -2.23 2.55
C PRO A 13 11.27 -1.77 3.93
N LYS A 14 10.42 -1.93 4.96
CA LYS A 14 10.73 -1.55 6.35
C LYS A 14 11.81 -2.43 6.98
N GLN A 15 11.95 -3.66 6.50
CA GLN A 15 12.88 -4.67 7.00
C GLN A 15 13.59 -5.34 5.82
N TRP A 16 14.84 -5.77 6.04
CA TRP A 16 15.70 -6.43 5.07
C TRP A 16 16.08 -7.83 5.58
N GLY A 17 16.37 -8.77 4.69
CA GLY A 17 16.79 -10.12 5.06
C GLY A 17 18.21 -10.14 5.65
N LEU A 18 19.18 -9.72 4.85
CA LEU A 18 20.61 -9.68 5.16
C LEU A 18 21.21 -8.34 4.72
N ARG A 19 22.44 -8.07 5.18
CA ARG A 19 23.05 -6.73 5.01
C ARG A 19 23.46 -6.40 3.58
N GLY A 20 23.52 -7.38 2.68
CA GLY A 20 23.76 -7.19 1.26
C GLY A 20 22.50 -6.83 0.46
N ASP A 21 21.30 -7.16 0.96
CA ASP A 21 20.04 -6.91 0.23
C ASP A 21 19.79 -5.44 -0.13
N PRO A 22 20.05 -4.46 0.77
CA PRO A 22 19.89 -3.04 0.43
C PRO A 22 20.84 -2.59 -0.69
N TYR A 23 22.03 -3.17 -0.80
CA TYR A 23 22.99 -2.82 -1.85
C TYR A 23 22.59 -3.40 -3.19
N LEU A 24 22.07 -4.64 -3.21
CA LEU A 24 21.48 -5.20 -4.42
C LEU A 24 20.27 -4.38 -4.89
N TRP A 25 19.45 -3.91 -3.96
CA TRP A 25 18.32 -3.01 -4.25
C TRP A 25 18.78 -1.72 -4.92
N ASP A 26 19.78 -1.04 -4.36
CA ASP A 26 20.30 0.22 -4.90
C ASP A 26 21.04 0.00 -6.25
N GLU A 27 21.75 -1.12 -6.44
CA GLU A 27 22.37 -1.46 -7.73
C GLU A 27 21.31 -1.76 -8.81
N MET A 28 20.25 -2.50 -8.46
CA MET A 28 19.09 -2.72 -9.34
C MET A 28 18.41 -1.42 -9.73
N LYS A 29 18.20 -0.49 -8.78
CA LYS A 29 17.62 0.82 -9.06
C LYS A 29 18.36 1.53 -10.19
N GLU A 30 19.69 1.59 -10.12
CA GLU A 30 20.49 2.23 -11.17
C GLU A 30 20.44 1.46 -12.50
N ALA A 31 20.41 0.13 -12.46
CA ALA A 31 20.29 -0.67 -13.68
C ALA A 31 18.91 -0.61 -14.36
N PHE A 32 17.88 -0.22 -13.62
CA PHE A 32 16.51 -0.07 -14.15
C PHE A 32 16.18 1.37 -14.57
N ARG A 33 17.12 2.31 -14.36
CA ARG A 33 17.01 3.69 -14.82
C ARG A 33 16.83 3.73 -16.35
N GLY A 34 15.88 4.54 -16.82
CA GLY A 34 15.53 4.66 -18.23
C GLY A 34 14.71 3.50 -18.82
N LYS A 35 14.46 2.39 -18.10
CA LYS A 35 13.62 1.30 -18.60
C LYS A 35 12.13 1.68 -18.57
N SER A 36 11.39 1.25 -19.59
CA SER A 36 9.97 1.59 -19.78
C SER A 36 9.05 0.94 -18.75
N PHE A 37 7.97 1.65 -18.36
CA PHE A 37 6.84 1.10 -17.60
C PHE A 37 5.88 0.26 -18.46
N ASP A 38 6.08 0.24 -19.78
CA ASP A 38 5.30 -0.57 -20.71
C ASP A 38 5.74 -2.04 -20.70
N ILE A 39 5.56 -2.66 -19.55
CA ILE A 39 5.92 -4.04 -19.24
C ILE A 39 4.82 -4.69 -18.39
N THR A 40 4.69 -6.01 -18.44
CA THR A 40 3.76 -6.74 -17.57
C THR A 40 4.41 -6.99 -16.19
N PRO A 41 3.63 -7.22 -15.11
CA PRO A 41 4.20 -7.64 -13.82
C PRO A 41 5.03 -8.92 -13.91
N ARG A 42 4.67 -9.83 -14.83
CA ARG A 42 5.41 -11.09 -15.06
C ARG A 42 6.78 -10.82 -15.65
N ASP A 43 6.85 -9.97 -16.67
CA ASP A 43 8.10 -9.64 -17.34
C ASP A 43 9.01 -8.82 -16.40
N LEU A 44 8.44 -7.90 -15.62
CA LEU A 44 9.17 -7.20 -14.56
C LEU A 44 9.79 -8.17 -13.54
N ALA A 45 9.02 -9.15 -13.05
CA ALA A 45 9.54 -10.17 -12.14
C ALA A 45 10.68 -10.98 -12.81
N GLY A 46 10.53 -11.31 -14.09
CA GLY A 46 11.56 -11.96 -14.89
C GLY A 46 12.85 -11.14 -14.96
N GLU A 47 12.76 -9.84 -15.24
CA GLU A 47 13.91 -8.94 -15.28
C GLU A 47 14.60 -8.82 -13.91
N ILE A 48 13.84 -8.76 -12.81
CA ILE A 48 14.40 -8.69 -11.46
C ILE A 48 15.14 -10.00 -11.14
N CYS A 49 14.55 -11.17 -11.43
CA CYS A 49 15.20 -12.47 -11.24
C CYS A 49 16.48 -12.62 -12.07
N GLN A 50 16.46 -12.20 -13.34
CA GLN A 50 17.64 -12.22 -14.21
C GLN A 50 18.74 -11.30 -13.68
N TYR A 51 18.38 -10.11 -13.19
CA TYR A 51 19.36 -9.19 -12.62
C TYR A 51 19.92 -9.71 -11.29
N TYR A 52 19.07 -10.30 -10.43
CA TYR A 52 19.51 -11.00 -9.23
C TYR A 52 20.57 -12.04 -9.57
N GLU A 53 20.28 -12.95 -10.50
CA GLU A 53 21.19 -14.02 -10.90
C GLU A 53 22.50 -13.48 -11.48
N LYS A 54 22.44 -12.41 -12.28
CA LYS A 54 23.62 -11.72 -12.81
C LYS A 54 24.54 -11.19 -11.70
N VAL A 55 23.97 -10.61 -10.64
CA VAL A 55 24.73 -9.99 -9.54
C VAL A 55 25.26 -11.04 -8.57
N VAL A 56 24.39 -11.98 -8.20
CA VAL A 56 24.61 -12.99 -7.16
C VAL A 56 25.43 -14.16 -7.70
N GLY A 57 25.35 -14.42 -9.01
CA GLY A 57 26.08 -15.49 -9.69
C GLY A 57 25.37 -16.85 -9.66
N GLU A 58 24.17 -16.93 -9.09
CA GLU A 58 23.34 -18.13 -9.11
C GLU A 58 21.84 -17.80 -9.17
N PRO A 59 20.99 -18.73 -9.66
CA PRO A 59 19.56 -18.52 -9.73
C PRO A 59 18.93 -18.24 -8.37
N LEU A 60 17.92 -17.38 -8.34
CA LEU A 60 17.15 -17.07 -7.14
C LEU A 60 16.44 -18.32 -6.59
N LYS A 61 16.72 -18.68 -5.33
CA LYS A 61 16.16 -19.84 -4.63
C LYS A 61 15.82 -19.46 -3.19
N TYR A 62 14.85 -20.16 -2.59
CA TYR A 62 14.35 -19.82 -1.26
C TYR A 62 15.43 -19.88 -0.18
N TYR A 63 16.21 -20.96 -0.09
CA TYR A 63 17.16 -21.16 1.01
C TYR A 63 18.58 -20.67 0.71
N THR A 64 18.77 -19.77 -0.27
CA THR A 64 20.12 -19.30 -0.61
C THR A 64 20.50 -18.05 0.17
N MET A 65 21.74 -18.05 0.66
CA MET A 65 22.40 -16.89 1.25
C MET A 65 23.78 -16.79 0.61
N VAL A 66 23.98 -15.78 -0.22
CA VAL A 66 25.17 -15.68 -1.07
C VAL A 66 25.98 -14.46 -0.69
N HIS A 67 27.28 -14.65 -0.51
CA HIS A 67 28.19 -13.53 -0.29
C HIS A 67 28.51 -12.85 -1.61
N VAL A 68 28.10 -11.59 -1.73
CA VAL A 68 28.48 -10.72 -2.85
C VAL A 68 29.57 -9.79 -2.35
N LYS A 69 30.84 -10.13 -2.65
CA LYS A 69 32.04 -9.47 -2.12
C LYS A 69 32.02 -7.93 -2.20
N ARG A 70 31.46 -7.36 -3.27
CA ARG A 70 31.40 -5.90 -3.45
C ARG A 70 30.38 -5.19 -2.55
N PHE A 71 29.47 -5.93 -1.93
CA PHE A 71 28.52 -5.44 -0.94
C PHE A 71 29.06 -5.58 0.50
N ASP A 72 30.27 -6.12 0.67
CA ASP A 72 30.91 -6.30 1.95
C ASP A 72 31.58 -5.01 2.43
N HIS A 73 31.14 -4.55 3.61
CA HIS A 73 31.65 -3.36 4.29
C HIS A 73 32.14 -3.70 5.72
N GLY A 74 32.39 -4.98 6.00
CA GLY A 74 32.83 -5.49 7.30
C GLY A 74 31.68 -5.82 8.26
N GLY A 75 31.97 -6.69 9.24
CA GLY A 75 31.03 -7.17 10.25
C GLY A 75 30.26 -8.44 9.87
N MET A 76 29.50 -8.99 10.81
CA MET A 76 28.74 -10.24 10.60
C MET A 76 27.65 -10.05 9.52
N SER A 77 27.58 -11.00 8.60
CA SER A 77 26.63 -11.04 7.46
C SER A 77 26.75 -9.87 6.48
N SER A 78 27.86 -9.12 6.51
CA SER A 78 28.15 -8.07 5.53
C SER A 78 28.30 -8.67 4.13
N GLY A 79 27.72 -8.01 3.12
CA GLY A 79 27.71 -8.49 1.75
C GLY A 79 26.84 -9.72 1.46
N MET A 80 26.15 -10.29 2.46
CA MET A 80 25.27 -11.44 2.24
C MET A 80 23.91 -11.00 1.67
N VAL A 81 23.45 -11.67 0.61
CA VAL A 81 22.14 -11.48 -0.03
C VAL A 81 21.26 -12.70 0.26
N SER A 82 19.99 -12.47 0.61
CA SER A 82 19.04 -13.52 0.99
C SER A 82 18.03 -13.83 -0.11
N GLY A 83 18.06 -15.04 -0.66
CA GLY A 83 17.08 -15.48 -1.64
C GLY A 83 15.65 -15.53 -1.07
N GLU A 84 15.50 -15.95 0.19
CA GLU A 84 14.22 -15.94 0.92
C GLU A 84 13.61 -14.55 0.95
N PHE A 85 14.40 -13.54 1.32
CA PHE A 85 13.95 -12.15 1.35
C PHE A 85 13.47 -11.69 -0.03
N TRP A 86 14.25 -11.93 -1.09
CA TRP A 86 13.87 -11.49 -2.44
C TRP A 86 12.61 -12.18 -2.94
N ILE A 87 12.41 -13.47 -2.63
CA ILE A 87 11.20 -14.22 -3.00
C ILE A 87 9.97 -13.75 -2.21
N CYS A 88 10.09 -13.63 -0.89
CA CYS A 88 8.94 -13.41 -0.01
C CYS A 88 8.58 -11.92 0.16
N GLN A 89 9.54 -11.02 0.01
CA GLN A 89 9.37 -9.60 0.33
C GLN A 89 9.86 -8.69 -0.79
N GLY A 90 11.11 -8.83 -1.24
CA GLY A 90 11.74 -7.90 -2.20
C GLY A 90 10.98 -7.77 -3.53
N ILE A 91 10.82 -8.88 -4.27
CA ILE A 91 10.10 -8.88 -5.55
C ILE A 91 8.62 -8.51 -5.38
N PRO A 92 7.86 -9.10 -4.45
CA PRO A 92 6.48 -8.69 -4.19
C PRO A 92 6.34 -7.18 -3.94
N HIS A 93 7.23 -6.58 -3.15
CA HIS A 93 7.24 -5.15 -2.86
C HIS A 93 7.50 -4.29 -4.11
N LEU A 94 8.47 -4.68 -4.94
CA LEU A 94 8.76 -3.99 -6.21
C LEU A 94 7.58 -4.06 -7.19
N ILE A 95 6.90 -5.22 -7.27
CA ILE A 95 5.70 -5.39 -8.09
C ILE A 95 4.54 -4.52 -7.56
N GLU A 96 4.39 -4.42 -6.25
CA GLU A 96 3.38 -3.55 -5.63
C GLU A 96 3.67 -2.07 -5.96
N ASN A 97 4.91 -1.62 -5.78
CA ASN A 97 5.34 -0.28 -6.15
C ASN A 97 5.10 0.00 -7.65
N PHE A 98 5.43 -0.96 -8.51
CA PHE A 98 5.17 -0.89 -9.94
C PHE A 98 3.67 -0.69 -10.24
N LYS A 99 2.79 -1.49 -9.63
CA LYS A 99 1.34 -1.37 -9.82
C LYS A 99 0.83 0.01 -9.39
N LYS A 100 1.31 0.53 -8.25
CA LYS A 100 0.95 1.86 -7.73
C LYS A 100 1.44 2.99 -8.64
N ILE A 101 2.66 2.90 -9.15
CA ILE A 101 3.18 3.93 -10.06
C ILE A 101 2.48 3.88 -11.42
N LYS A 102 2.14 2.66 -11.89
CA LYS A 102 1.48 2.41 -13.18
C LYS A 102 -0.01 2.80 -13.17
N SER A 103 -0.74 2.68 -12.05
CA SER A 103 -2.12 3.18 -11.95
C SER A 103 -2.20 4.70 -12.12
N GLY A 104 -1.09 5.41 -11.85
CA GLY A 104 -0.92 6.83 -12.13
C GLY A 104 -1.42 7.76 -11.04
N TYR A 105 -2.32 7.31 -10.16
CA TYR A 105 -2.93 8.08 -9.09
C TYR A 105 -3.05 7.26 -7.80
N PRO A 106 -2.71 7.81 -6.61
CA PRO A 106 -2.92 7.15 -5.33
C PRO A 106 -4.41 6.93 -5.05
N VAL A 107 -4.75 5.82 -4.42
CA VAL A 107 -6.11 5.49 -3.97
C VAL A 107 -6.24 5.84 -2.49
N VAL A 108 -7.24 6.65 -2.14
CA VAL A 108 -7.50 7.10 -0.77
C VAL A 108 -8.91 6.71 -0.35
N THR A 109 -9.05 5.97 0.76
CA THR A 109 -10.35 5.68 1.36
C THR A 109 -10.70 6.73 2.40
N LEU A 110 -11.91 7.29 2.34
CA LEU A 110 -12.42 8.22 3.35
C LEU A 110 -13.03 7.44 4.51
N CYS A 111 -12.52 7.67 5.72
CA CYS A 111 -13.03 7.08 6.96
C CYS A 111 -13.59 8.19 7.85
N GLY A 112 -14.66 7.93 8.60
CA GLY A 112 -15.30 8.95 9.43
C GLY A 112 -16.76 8.65 9.72
N SER A 113 -17.34 9.43 10.63
CA SER A 113 -18.77 9.28 10.92
C SER A 113 -19.60 9.77 9.76
N THR A 114 -20.51 8.91 9.28
CA THR A 114 -21.44 9.25 8.20
C THR A 114 -22.48 10.32 8.57
N ARG A 115 -22.38 10.95 9.74
CA ARG A 115 -23.10 12.20 10.07
C ARG A 115 -22.49 13.43 9.38
N PHE A 116 -21.21 13.37 9.01
CA PHE A 116 -20.45 14.48 8.42
C PHE A 116 -20.48 14.43 6.89
N LYS A 117 -21.67 14.25 6.29
CA LYS A 117 -21.84 14.04 4.84
C LYS A 117 -21.27 15.17 3.99
N ASN A 118 -21.41 16.41 4.46
CA ASN A 118 -20.90 17.57 3.73
C ASN A 118 -19.37 17.55 3.66
N GLU A 119 -18.70 17.20 4.74
CA GLU A 119 -17.26 17.11 4.85
C GLU A 119 -16.72 15.94 4.01
N PHE A 120 -17.43 14.80 3.97
CA PHE A 120 -17.11 13.72 3.02
C PHE A 120 -17.14 14.21 1.57
N ILE A 121 -18.18 14.95 1.18
CA ILE A 121 -18.32 15.48 -0.19
C ILE A 121 -17.21 16.51 -0.50
N GLU A 122 -16.91 17.40 0.44
CA GLU A 122 -15.87 18.42 0.27
C GLU A 122 -14.48 17.81 0.14
N ILE A 123 -14.12 16.88 1.03
CA ILE A 123 -12.81 16.22 1.02
C ILE A 123 -12.66 15.32 -0.19
N GLN A 124 -13.72 14.62 -0.61
CA GLN A 124 -13.70 13.87 -1.86
C GLN A 124 -13.35 14.76 -3.05
N LYS A 125 -14.01 15.92 -3.19
CA LYS A 125 -13.72 16.88 -4.27
C LYS A 125 -12.27 17.36 -4.20
N ARG A 126 -11.82 17.78 -3.02
CA ARG A 126 -10.45 18.28 -2.81
C ARG A 126 -9.40 17.24 -3.19
N LEU A 127 -9.46 16.04 -2.63
CA LEU A 127 -8.50 14.97 -2.90
C LEU A 127 -8.53 14.52 -4.37
N THR A 128 -9.71 14.52 -5.00
CA THR A 128 -9.82 14.21 -6.44
C THR A 128 -9.08 15.24 -7.29
N LEU A 129 -9.25 16.53 -7.00
CA LEU A 129 -8.53 17.62 -7.68
C LEU A 129 -7.01 17.60 -7.42
N GLU A 130 -6.59 17.04 -6.29
CA GLU A 130 -5.17 16.77 -5.96
C GLU A 130 -4.60 15.54 -6.69
N GLY A 131 -5.39 14.87 -7.54
CA GLY A 131 -4.93 13.71 -8.31
C GLY A 131 -5.00 12.40 -7.53
N ASN A 132 -6.00 12.22 -6.67
CA ASN A 132 -6.24 10.95 -5.98
C ASN A 132 -7.51 10.28 -6.51
N ILE A 133 -7.51 8.96 -6.57
CA ILE A 133 -8.72 8.15 -6.69
C ILE A 133 -9.31 8.04 -5.29
N VAL A 134 -10.55 8.51 -5.10
CA VAL A 134 -11.19 8.53 -3.77
C VAL A 134 -12.25 7.43 -3.66
N ILE A 135 -12.14 6.60 -2.64
CA ILE A 135 -13.17 5.62 -2.25
C ILE A 135 -13.90 6.15 -1.01
N SER A 136 -15.13 6.60 -1.19
CA SER A 136 -15.95 7.12 -0.09
C SER A 136 -16.83 6.03 0.56
N VAL A 137 -17.58 6.40 1.60
CA VAL A 137 -18.64 5.56 2.17
C VAL A 137 -19.71 5.24 1.13
N GLY A 138 -20.35 4.07 1.24
CA GLY A 138 -21.37 3.64 0.29
C GLY A 138 -22.75 4.25 0.54
N LEU A 139 -22.99 4.69 1.78
CA LEU A 139 -24.24 5.27 2.26
C LEU A 139 -23.96 6.18 3.46
N PHE A 140 -24.88 7.09 3.71
CA PHE A 140 -24.92 8.01 4.84
C PHE A 140 -26.10 7.70 5.77
N GLY A 141 -26.15 6.49 6.33
CA GLY A 141 -27.23 6.07 7.22
C GLY A 141 -27.38 6.88 8.52
N HIS A 142 -26.46 7.79 8.84
CA HIS A 142 -26.64 8.76 9.94
C HIS A 142 -26.94 10.19 9.44
N SER A 143 -26.99 10.40 8.11
CA SER A 143 -27.39 11.67 7.50
C SER A 143 -27.90 11.49 6.06
N GLY A 144 -29.22 11.33 5.93
CA GLY A 144 -29.93 11.52 4.67
C GLY A 144 -30.11 10.29 3.78
N ASP A 145 -29.76 9.09 4.27
CA ASP A 145 -30.09 7.81 3.64
C ASP A 145 -30.91 6.98 4.66
N ASP A 146 -32.08 7.51 5.04
CA ASP A 146 -32.93 6.95 6.12
C ASP A 146 -33.52 5.59 5.73
N GLU A 147 -33.70 5.35 4.43
CA GLU A 147 -34.20 4.10 3.86
C GLU A 147 -33.34 2.87 4.20
N VAL A 148 -32.09 3.09 4.65
CA VAL A 148 -31.15 2.03 5.03
C VAL A 148 -31.66 1.23 6.24
N TRP A 149 -32.44 1.86 7.13
CA TRP A 149 -32.91 1.25 8.37
C TRP A 149 -34.42 0.95 8.38
N ASP A 150 -35.14 1.43 7.37
CA ASP A 150 -36.60 1.34 7.31
C ASP A 150 -37.10 -0.11 7.32
N GLY A 151 -38.00 -0.41 8.28
CA GLY A 151 -38.65 -1.71 8.39
C GLY A 151 -37.75 -2.85 8.90
N MET A 152 -36.51 -2.56 9.35
CA MET A 152 -35.62 -3.55 9.93
C MET A 152 -35.89 -3.78 11.42
N ASP A 153 -35.85 -5.04 11.85
CA ASP A 153 -35.76 -5.37 13.27
C ASP A 153 -34.33 -5.15 13.81
N GLU A 154 -34.18 -5.09 15.15
CA GLU A 154 -32.88 -4.84 15.80
C GLU A 154 -31.79 -5.84 15.37
N GLY A 155 -32.15 -7.11 15.14
CA GLY A 155 -31.21 -8.15 14.71
C GLY A 155 -30.73 -7.94 13.28
N ALA A 156 -31.62 -7.53 12.38
CA ALA A 156 -31.30 -7.21 11.00
C ALA A 156 -30.41 -5.96 10.89
N VAL A 157 -30.68 -4.93 11.72
CA VAL A 157 -29.83 -3.73 11.81
C VAL A 157 -28.40 -4.09 12.24
N SER A 158 -28.25 -4.92 13.28
CA SER A 158 -26.93 -5.33 13.78
C SER A 158 -26.12 -6.06 12.70
N LYS A 159 -26.71 -7.05 12.03
CA LYS A 159 -26.04 -7.81 10.95
C LYS A 159 -25.66 -6.92 9.76
N THR A 160 -26.54 -5.99 9.40
CA THR A 160 -26.29 -5.05 8.30
C THR A 160 -25.11 -4.13 8.64
N LYS A 161 -25.07 -3.63 9.88
CA LYS A 161 -23.96 -2.80 10.35
C LYS A 161 -22.63 -3.55 10.33
N GLU A 162 -22.59 -4.78 10.83
CA GLU A 162 -21.38 -5.62 10.80
C GLU A 162 -20.86 -5.85 9.38
N MET A 163 -21.78 -6.13 8.45
CA MET A 163 -21.45 -6.27 7.03
C MET A 163 -20.89 -4.96 6.44
N LEU A 164 -21.51 -3.81 6.75
CA LEU A 164 -21.04 -2.50 6.27
C LEU A 164 -19.64 -2.15 6.82
N ASP A 165 -19.38 -2.47 8.10
CA ASP A 165 -18.08 -2.28 8.74
C ASP A 165 -17.00 -3.17 8.06
N ASP A 166 -17.30 -4.44 7.73
CA ASP A 166 -16.35 -5.29 6.98
C ASP A 166 -16.12 -4.79 5.55
N MET A 167 -17.18 -4.41 4.82
CA MET A 167 -17.05 -3.83 3.48
C MET A 167 -16.15 -2.58 3.50
N HIS A 168 -16.22 -1.77 4.55
CA HIS A 168 -15.34 -0.61 4.69
C HIS A 168 -13.88 -1.00 4.87
N LYS A 169 -13.58 -2.07 5.63
CA LYS A 169 -12.23 -2.64 5.72
C LYS A 169 -11.71 -3.14 4.37
N ARG A 170 -12.57 -3.72 3.52
CA ARG A 170 -12.17 -4.10 2.14
C ARG A 170 -11.84 -2.89 1.27
N LYS A 171 -12.54 -1.76 1.44
CA LYS A 171 -12.16 -0.49 0.79
C LYS A 171 -10.77 -0.02 1.25
N ILE A 172 -10.43 -0.21 2.52
CA ILE A 172 -9.09 0.10 3.05
C ILE A 172 -8.04 -0.81 2.41
N ASP A 173 -8.30 -2.11 2.25
CA ASP A 173 -7.38 -3.04 1.59
C ASP A 173 -7.01 -2.58 0.17
N LEU A 174 -8.00 -2.08 -0.58
CA LEU A 174 -7.87 -1.57 -1.95
C LEU A 174 -7.18 -0.20 -2.05
N SER A 175 -7.02 0.51 -0.93
CA SER A 175 -6.46 1.86 -0.91
C SER A 175 -4.97 1.88 -0.57
N ASP A 176 -4.26 2.92 -1.00
CA ASP A 176 -2.89 3.19 -0.56
C ASP A 176 -2.84 3.81 0.84
N SER A 177 -3.89 4.54 1.21
CA SER A 177 -4.00 5.26 2.47
C SER A 177 -5.45 5.56 2.84
N ILE A 178 -5.67 5.94 4.09
CA ILE A 178 -6.96 6.47 4.55
C ILE A 178 -6.85 7.96 4.88
N PHE A 179 -7.96 8.68 4.69
CA PHE A 179 -8.14 10.05 5.15
C PHE A 179 -9.34 10.11 6.10
N VAL A 180 -9.09 10.51 7.35
CA VAL A 180 -10.05 10.49 8.45
C VAL A 180 -10.74 11.84 8.56
N ILE A 181 -12.06 11.85 8.49
CA ILE A 181 -12.92 13.02 8.68
C ILE A 181 -13.30 13.09 10.16
N ASN A 182 -12.47 13.79 10.93
CA ASN A 182 -12.57 13.98 12.38
C ASN A 182 -13.03 15.40 12.75
N VAL A 183 -14.22 15.81 12.28
CA VAL A 183 -14.77 17.16 12.52
C VAL A 183 -14.86 17.45 14.02
N GLY A 184 -14.28 18.56 14.47
CA GLY A 184 -14.19 18.92 15.88
C GLY A 184 -13.44 17.89 16.74
N GLY A 185 -12.51 17.14 16.14
CA GLY A 185 -11.80 16.03 16.78
C GLY A 185 -12.62 14.77 17.03
N TYR A 186 -13.85 14.67 16.51
CA TYR A 186 -14.71 13.51 16.75
C TYR A 186 -14.20 12.24 16.05
N ILE A 187 -14.00 11.15 16.82
CA ILE A 187 -13.69 9.81 16.31
C ILE A 187 -14.60 8.78 17.01
N GLY A 188 -15.56 8.25 16.26
CA GLY A 188 -16.45 7.18 16.71
C GLY A 188 -15.79 5.80 16.74
N GLU A 189 -16.49 4.81 17.28
CA GLU A 189 -15.96 3.44 17.44
C GLU A 189 -15.62 2.76 16.11
N SER A 190 -16.54 2.79 15.12
CA SER A 190 -16.29 2.21 13.79
C SER A 190 -15.09 2.89 13.11
N THR A 191 -15.03 4.22 13.12
CA THR A 191 -13.87 4.97 12.60
C THR A 191 -12.56 4.64 13.33
N ARG A 192 -12.59 4.44 14.65
CA ARG A 192 -11.40 4.02 15.40
C ARG A 192 -10.95 2.62 14.97
N SER A 193 -11.89 1.69 14.79
CA SER A 193 -11.62 0.34 14.29
C SER A 193 -11.00 0.37 12.89
N GLU A 194 -11.49 1.24 12.01
CA GLU A 194 -10.93 1.47 10.67
C GLU A 194 -9.50 2.02 10.72
N ILE A 195 -9.22 2.99 11.59
CA ILE A 195 -7.88 3.56 11.77
C ILE A 195 -6.88 2.50 12.23
N GLU A 196 -7.25 1.71 13.24
CA GLU A 196 -6.38 0.65 13.76
C GLU A 196 -6.18 -0.46 12.72
N TYR A 197 -7.23 -0.82 11.98
CA TYR A 197 -7.12 -1.76 10.85
C TYR A 197 -6.15 -1.24 9.78
N ALA A 198 -6.27 0.02 9.36
CA ALA A 198 -5.38 0.63 8.38
C ALA A 198 -3.91 0.61 8.83
N LYS A 199 -3.63 0.98 10.10
CA LYS A 199 -2.28 0.94 10.67
C LYS A 199 -1.71 -0.49 10.68
N ALA A 200 -2.50 -1.47 11.10
CA ALA A 200 -2.09 -2.87 11.14
C ALA A 200 -1.73 -3.42 9.73
N HIS A 201 -2.40 -2.92 8.69
CA HIS A 201 -2.13 -3.26 7.29
C HIS A 201 -1.10 -2.34 6.63
N GLY A 202 -0.39 -1.53 7.41
CA GLY A 202 0.69 -0.66 6.93
C GLY A 202 0.22 0.50 6.05
N LYS A 203 -1.07 0.84 6.07
CA LYS A 203 -1.63 1.98 5.33
C LYS A 203 -1.32 3.29 6.04
N ALA A 204 -1.00 4.33 5.27
CA ALA A 204 -0.85 5.67 5.82
C ALA A 204 -2.20 6.22 6.29
N VAL A 205 -2.19 6.99 7.39
CA VAL A 205 -3.38 7.61 7.98
C VAL A 205 -3.19 9.13 8.00
N ARG A 206 -4.12 9.87 7.41
CA ARG A 206 -4.18 11.34 7.44
C ARG A 206 -5.50 11.78 8.07
N TYR A 207 -5.56 12.99 8.61
CA TYR A 207 -6.72 13.52 9.31
C TYR A 207 -7.14 14.88 8.72
N LEU A 208 -8.42 15.20 8.85
CA LEU A 208 -8.97 16.52 8.52
C LEU A 208 -8.45 17.59 9.50
N GLU A 209 -8.48 17.26 10.79
CA GLU A 209 -8.05 18.14 11.88
C GLU A 209 -6.90 17.49 12.67
N SER A 210 -5.95 18.30 13.13
CA SER A 210 -4.76 17.88 13.89
C SER A 210 -4.95 17.95 15.39
#